data_AF-A0A427AL15-F1
#
_entry.id   AF-A0A427AL15-F1
#
_cell.length_a   1.000
_cell.length_b   1.000
_cell.length_c   1.000
_cell.angle_alpha   90.00
_cell.angle_beta   90.00
_cell.angle_gamma   90.00
#
_symmetry.space_group_name_H-M   'P 1'
#
loop_
_entity.id
_entity.type
_entity.pdbx_description
1 polymer ?
#
loop_
_entity_poly.entity_id
_entity_poly.type
_entity_poly.pdbx_seq_one_letter_code
_entity_poly.pdbx_strand_id
1 'polypeptide(L)' 'LHNRRVRPRRIEVGDLVLRKAEVGDLTWSWGKLAPNLEGPYRMESTIREGTYALVMMEGR' A
#
# COMPACT_ATOMS: atom_id res chain seq x y z
N LEU A 1 -7.79 -23.59 -11.99
CA LEU A 1 -8.44 -22.48 -11.25
C LEU A 1 -7.37 -21.66 -10.53
N HIS A 2 -6.94 -20.56 -11.15
CA HIS A 2 -5.88 -19.67 -10.67
C HIS A 2 -6.42 -18.77 -9.53
N ASN A 3 -5.56 -18.39 -8.57
CA ASN A 3 -5.83 -17.39 -7.52
C ASN A 3 -7.03 -17.59 -6.57
N ARG A 4 -7.35 -18.84 -6.20
CA ARG A 4 -8.42 -19.16 -5.22
C ARG A 4 -8.28 -18.52 -3.82
N ARG A 5 -7.09 -17.98 -3.48
CA ARG A 5 -6.82 -17.33 -2.18
C ARG A 5 -7.05 -15.81 -2.21
N VAL A 6 -7.20 -15.22 -3.39
CA VAL A 6 -7.48 -13.79 -3.51
C VAL A 6 -8.94 -13.55 -3.17
N ARG A 7 -9.19 -12.73 -2.15
CA ARG A 7 -10.52 -12.28 -1.79
C ARG A 7 -10.63 -10.79 -2.09
N PRO A 8 -11.62 -10.35 -2.90
CA PRO A 8 -11.88 -8.93 -3.06
C PRO A 8 -12.16 -8.32 -1.69
N ARG A 9 -11.47 -7.23 -1.38
CA ARG A 9 -11.67 -6.45 -0.16
C ARG A 9 -11.98 -5.01 -0.58
N ARG A 10 -13.04 -4.44 0.00
CA ARG A 10 -13.30 -3.01 -0.08
C ARG A 10 -12.31 -2.28 0.83
N ILE A 11 -11.77 -1.18 0.33
CA ILE A 11 -10.91 -0.28 1.09
C ILE A 11 -11.74 0.94 1.43
N GLU A 12 -11.81 1.27 2.72
CA GLU A 12 -12.62 2.35 3.25
C GLU A 12 -11.75 3.38 3.98
N VAL A 13 -12.30 4.57 4.20
CA VAL A 13 -11.62 5.62 4.95
C VAL A 13 -11.26 5.10 6.34
N GLY A 14 -10.00 5.26 6.71
CA GLY A 14 -9.44 4.77 7.96
C GLY A 14 -8.79 3.40 7.87
N ASP A 15 -8.95 2.65 6.78
CA ASP A 15 -8.21 1.40 6.57
C ASP A 15 -6.70 1.65 6.49
N LEU A 16 -5.94 0.68 7.00
CA LEU A 16 -4.50 0.62 6.81
C LEU A 16 -4.16 -0.23 5.59
N VAL A 17 -3.33 0.32 4.72
CA VAL A 17 -2.93 -0.30 3.45
C VAL A 17 -1.42 -0.21 3.24
N LEU A 18 -0.87 -1.17 2.51
CA LEU A 18 0.51 -1.12 2.03
C LEU A 18 0.52 -0.64 0.58
N ARG A 19 1.42 0.28 0.24
CA ARG A 19 1.64 0.71 -1.15
C ARG A 19 2.69 -0.19 -1.79
N LYS A 20 2.62 -0.42 -3.10
CA LYS A 20 3.73 -1.05 -3.83
C LYS A 20 4.93 -0.09 -3.83
N ALA A 21 6.09 -0.54 -3.37
CA ALA A 21 7.31 0.25 -3.37
C ALA A 21 7.75 0.56 -4.81
N GLU A 22 8.17 1.80 -5.09
CA GLU A 22 8.73 2.14 -6.39
C GLU A 22 10.20 1.71 -6.45
N VAL A 23 10.66 1.29 -7.64
CA VAL A 23 12.02 0.75 -7.84
C VAL A 23 13.12 1.78 -7.50
N GLY A 24 12.76 3.06 -7.38
CA GLY A 24 13.66 4.16 -7.04
C GLY A 24 13.45 4.79 -5.65
N ASP A 25 12.59 4.24 -4.80
CA ASP A 25 12.42 4.75 -3.43
C ASP A 25 13.70 4.46 -2.61
N LEU A 26 14.56 5.48 -2.49
CA LEU A 26 15.85 5.45 -1.79
C LEU A 26 15.73 5.21 -0.28
N THR A 27 14.51 5.28 0.27
CA THR A 27 14.19 4.95 1.66
C THR A 27 14.40 3.48 1.97
N TRP A 28 14.35 2.61 0.96
CA TRP A 28 14.50 1.17 1.13
C TRP A 28 15.81 0.64 0.54
N SER A 29 16.46 -0.29 1.26
CA SER A 29 17.71 -0.90 0.83
C SER A 29 17.51 -1.63 -0.50
N TRP A 30 18.14 -1.14 -1.57
CA TRP A 30 17.99 -1.69 -2.91
C TRP A 30 18.58 -3.10 -3.00
N GLY A 31 17.83 -4.08 -3.53
CA GLY A 31 18.34 -5.43 -3.74
C GLY A 31 17.26 -6.51 -3.84
N LYS A 32 17.67 -7.74 -4.18
CA LYS A 32 16.78 -8.91 -4.38
C LYS A 32 15.91 -9.25 -3.15
N LEU A 33 16.31 -8.80 -1.97
CA LEU A 33 15.64 -9.05 -0.68
C LEU A 33 14.93 -7.82 -0.12
N ALA A 34 14.80 -6.74 -0.91
CA ALA A 34 13.97 -5.61 -0.57
C ALA A 34 12.48 -6.02 -0.57
N PRO A 35 11.67 -5.70 0.46
CA PRO A 35 10.23 -5.70 0.36
C PRO A 35 9.73 -4.91 -0.85
N ASN A 36 8.76 -5.50 -1.53
CA ASN A 36 8.06 -4.90 -2.67
C ASN A 36 6.92 -3.97 -2.24
N LEU A 37 6.67 -3.85 -0.93
CA LEU A 37 5.60 -3.08 -0.34
C LEU A 37 6.19 -2.08 0.66
N GLU A 38 5.75 -0.83 0.55
CA GLU A 38 6.13 0.28 1.41
C GLU A 38 4.99 0.61 2.38
N GLY A 39 5.39 0.85 3.64
CA GLY A 39 4.68 1.68 4.62
C GLY A 39 3.28 1.22 5.03
N PRO A 40 2.90 1.31 6.31
CA PRO A 40 1.50 1.39 6.66
C PRO A 40 0.98 2.80 6.37
N TYR A 41 0.13 2.91 5.36
CA TYR A 41 -0.60 4.13 5.04
C TYR A 41 -2.02 4.04 5.56
N ARG A 42 -2.57 5.16 6.00
CA ARG A 42 -4.01 5.28 6.29
C ARG A 42 -4.73 5.88 5.10
N MET A 43 -5.82 5.24 4.68
CA MET A 43 -6.69 5.81 3.66
C MET A 43 -7.47 6.99 4.24
N GLU A 44 -7.29 8.16 3.65
CA GLU A 44 -7.98 9.38 4.09
C GLU A 44 -9.25 9.61 3.29
N SER A 45 -9.21 9.41 1.98
CA SER A 45 -10.37 9.60 1.11
C SER A 45 -10.25 8.83 -0.21
N THR A 46 -11.39 8.60 -0.85
CA THR A 46 -11.47 8.10 -2.22
C THR A 46 -11.53 9.28 -3.17
N ILE A 47 -10.53 9.41 -4.04
CA ILE A 47 -10.53 10.44 -5.09
C ILE A 47 -11.40 9.95 -6.25
N ARG A 48 -11.17 8.70 -6.67
CA ARG A 48 -11.93 7.95 -7.69
C ARG A 48 -11.89 6.47 -7.35
N GLU A 49 -12.77 5.66 -7.95
CA GLU A 49 -12.69 4.21 -7.78
C GLU A 49 -11.30 3.70 -8.22
N GLY A 50 -10.57 3.06 -7.30
CA GLY A 50 -9.19 2.60 -7.51
C GLY A 50 -8.10 3.67 -7.31
N THR A 51 -8.44 4.91 -6.93
CA THR A 51 -7.47 5.96 -6.61
C THR A 51 -7.81 6.58 -5.25
N TYR A 52 -6.89 6.42 -4.31
CA TYR A 52 -7.09 6.78 -2.91
C TYR A 52 -6.04 7.79 -2.46
N ALA A 53 -6.47 8.75 -1.65
CA ALA A 53 -5.55 9.62 -0.92
C ALA A 53 -5.06 8.87 0.33
N LEU A 54 -3.73 8.80 0.47
CA LEU A 54 -3.06 8.07 1.54
C LEU A 54 -2.27 9.05 2.39
N VAL A 55 -2.37 8.90 3.70
CA VAL A 55 -1.57 9.65 4.67
C VAL A 55 -0.57 8.69 5.32
N MET A 56 0.69 9.09 5.37
CA MET A 56 1.72 8.34 6.05
C MET A 56 1.39 8.36 7.55
N MET A 57 1.32 7.17 8.15
CA MET A 57 1.16 7.08 9.59
C MET A 57 2.52 7.41 10.20
N GLU A 58 2.68 8.63 10.69
CA GLU A 58 3.89 9.03 11.41
C GLU A 58 3.99 8.18 12.69
N GLY A 59 4.79 7.11 12.60
CA GLY A 59 5.17 6.28 13.73
C GLY A 59 6.46 6.84 14.30
N ARG A 60 6.38 7.38 15.52
CA ARG A 60 7.56 7.74 16.32
C ARG A 60 8.45 6.53 16.59
#